data_AF-X0V319-F1
#
_entry.id   AF-X0V319-F1
#
_cell.length_a   1.000
_cell.length_b   1.000
_cell.length_c   1.000
_cell.angle_alpha   90.00
_cell.angle_beta   90.00
_cell.angle_gamma   90.00
#
_symmetry.space_group_name_H-M   'P 1'
#
loop_
_entity.id
_entity.type
_entity.pdbx_description
1 polymer ?
#
loop_
_entity_poly.entity_id
_entity_poly.type
_entity_poly.pdbx_seq_one_letter_code
_entity_poly.pdbx_strand_id
1 'polypeptide(L)'
;PYVGFELPLGIPVVLLGTFTVLSLGWKREEKMNLEDVLKDMPEIPGKMSWWRVLLPFLVFFGLVIGYRIWPFHVPILGLPLEFAIAAVVAFIVSPKKMNIFVLSRDTVKRLLPLLATMAIVGSLQQVMTATGVRGLLSYAVISIPLVVLFILLIFIIPVSEGVLTYGGAAIIGIPLIWFLDSVGLHATVAIAGLSLLWPLGDGLPPTALIGRLSVMVTEYKGSYWSFLRTTWLPWIVITIVGILMVIFSAKLEFLVKWSM
;
A
#
# COMPACT_ATOMS: atom_id res chain seq x y z
N PRO A 1 -16.60 -0.16 5.20
CA PRO A 1 -15.69 0.99 4.96
C PRO A 1 -15.03 1.05 3.58
N TYR A 2 -14.92 -0.05 2.83
CA TYR A 2 -14.28 -0.10 1.49
C TYR A 2 -15.25 -0.26 0.32
N VAL A 3 -16.56 -0.15 0.57
CA VAL A 3 -17.58 -0.28 -0.47
C VAL A 3 -17.37 0.83 -1.50
N GLY A 4 -17.30 0.46 -2.78
CA GLY A 4 -17.10 1.41 -3.88
C GLY A 4 -15.63 1.74 -4.20
N PHE A 5 -14.64 1.24 -3.46
CA PHE A 5 -13.22 1.50 -3.73
C PHE A 5 -12.57 0.52 -4.72
N GLU A 6 -13.18 -0.62 -4.98
CA GLU A 6 -12.50 -1.72 -5.63
C GLU A 6 -12.13 -1.44 -7.09
N LEU A 7 -13.08 -0.94 -7.89
CA LEU A 7 -12.79 -0.59 -9.28
C LEU A 7 -12.04 0.75 -9.38
N PRO A 8 -12.42 1.82 -8.65
CA PRO A 8 -11.69 3.08 -8.70
C PRO A 8 -10.23 2.96 -8.31
N LEU A 9 -9.88 2.07 -7.38
CA LEU A 9 -8.49 1.85 -6.97
C LEU A 9 -7.84 0.68 -7.71
N GLY A 10 -8.57 -0.44 -7.85
CA GLY A 10 -8.03 -1.68 -8.40
C GLY A 10 -7.61 -1.55 -9.87
N ILE A 11 -8.41 -0.88 -10.71
CA ILE A 11 -8.06 -0.71 -12.13
C ILE A 11 -6.74 0.09 -12.27
N PRO A 12 -6.60 1.30 -11.68
CA PRO A 12 -5.33 2.03 -11.73
C PRO A 12 -4.16 1.26 -11.12
N VAL A 13 -4.35 0.57 -9.98
CA VAL A 13 -3.28 -0.19 -9.33
C VAL A 13 -2.78 -1.32 -10.22
N VAL A 14 -3.67 -2.08 -10.86
CA VAL A 14 -3.26 -3.15 -11.77
C VAL A 14 -2.54 -2.57 -12.99
N LEU A 15 -3.10 -1.55 -13.64
CA LEU A 15 -2.51 -0.95 -14.83
C LEU A 15 -1.15 -0.30 -14.55
N LEU A 16 -1.06 0.52 -13.50
CA LEU A 16 0.17 1.21 -13.11
C LEU A 16 1.20 0.25 -12.54
N GLY A 17 0.78 -0.77 -11.80
CA GLY A 17 1.64 -1.83 -11.30
C GLY A 17 2.27 -2.62 -12.45
N THR A 18 1.46 -3.10 -13.39
CA THR A 18 1.96 -3.77 -14.60
C THR A 18 2.87 -2.85 -15.40
N PHE A 19 2.49 -1.59 -15.61
CA PHE A 19 3.34 -0.61 -16.30
C PHE A 19 4.69 -0.42 -15.59
N THR A 20 4.72 -0.37 -14.27
CA THR A 20 5.95 -0.20 -13.48
C THR A 20 6.86 -1.41 -13.63
N VAL A 21 6.32 -2.63 -13.54
CA VAL A 21 7.08 -3.87 -13.72
C VAL A 21 7.64 -3.96 -15.13
N LEU A 22 6.84 -3.69 -16.15
CA LEU A 22 7.29 -3.75 -17.54
C LEU A 22 8.30 -2.64 -17.85
N SER A 23 8.04 -1.39 -17.46
CA SER A 23 8.95 -0.27 -17.77
C SER A 23 10.34 -0.42 -17.14
N LEU A 24 10.43 -0.98 -15.93
CA LEU A 24 11.70 -1.22 -15.24
C LEU A 24 12.34 -2.57 -15.58
N GLY A 25 11.54 -3.60 -15.88
CA GLY A 25 11.99 -4.98 -16.11
C GLY A 25 12.28 -5.35 -17.57
N TRP A 26 11.57 -4.76 -18.53
CA TRP A 26 11.58 -5.18 -19.94
C TRP A 26 12.97 -5.14 -20.61
N LYS A 27 13.84 -4.21 -20.19
CA LYS A 27 15.19 -4.06 -20.78
C LYS A 27 16.27 -4.95 -20.14
N ARG A 28 15.95 -5.77 -19.14
CA ARG A 28 16.95 -6.57 -18.39
C ARG A 28 16.82 -8.08 -18.58
N GLU A 29 15.80 -8.56 -19.30
CA GLU A 29 15.55 -9.99 -19.52
C GLU A 29 16.46 -10.65 -20.57
N GLU A 30 17.26 -9.90 -21.34
CA GLU A 30 18.07 -10.45 -22.43
C GLU A 30 19.16 -11.47 -21.99
N LYS A 31 19.31 -11.81 -20.70
CA LYS A 31 20.43 -12.65 -20.20
C LYS A 31 20.12 -13.67 -19.09
N MET A 32 18.88 -14.14 -18.92
CA MET A 32 18.61 -15.24 -17.96
C MET A 32 18.12 -16.50 -18.69
N ASN A 33 18.99 -17.52 -18.78
CA ASN A 33 18.59 -18.85 -19.22
C ASN A 33 17.77 -19.53 -18.12
N LEU A 34 16.59 -20.05 -18.48
CA LEU A 34 15.68 -20.78 -17.58
C LEU A 34 16.41 -21.89 -16.81
N GLU A 35 17.34 -22.57 -17.46
CA GLU A 35 18.12 -23.68 -16.91
C GLU A 35 19.07 -23.25 -15.78
N ASP A 36 19.62 -22.02 -15.85
CA ASP A 36 20.49 -21.49 -14.81
C ASP A 36 19.67 -21.07 -13.58
N VAL A 37 18.47 -20.52 -13.80
CA VAL A 37 17.54 -20.17 -12.72
C VAL A 37 17.02 -21.40 -11.98
N LEU A 38 16.72 -22.47 -12.71
CA LEU A 38 16.23 -23.72 -12.13
C LEU A 38 17.31 -24.42 -11.28
N LYS A 39 18.60 -24.24 -11.61
CA LYS A 39 19.72 -24.77 -10.81
C LYS A 39 19.93 -24.02 -9.49
N ASP A 40 19.65 -22.72 -9.47
CA ASP A 40 19.78 -21.88 -8.27
C ASP A 40 18.55 -21.95 -7.34
N MET A 41 17.49 -22.65 -7.75
CA MET A 41 16.30 -22.80 -6.91
C MET A 41 16.57 -23.75 -5.73
N PRO A 42 16.16 -23.35 -4.51
CA PRO A 42 16.29 -24.22 -3.34
C PRO A 42 15.47 -25.50 -3.51
N GLU A 43 16.00 -26.63 -3.04
CA GLU A 43 15.32 -27.93 -3.11
C GLU A 43 13.96 -27.89 -2.42
N ILE A 44 12.93 -28.37 -3.13
CA ILE A 44 11.56 -28.43 -2.61
C ILE A 44 11.53 -29.45 -1.46
N PRO A 45 11.01 -29.09 -0.27
CA PRO A 45 10.91 -30.04 0.83
C PRO A 45 10.09 -31.27 0.39
N GLY A 46 10.66 -32.48 0.50
CA GLY A 46 10.13 -33.70 -0.13
C GLY A 46 8.71 -34.17 0.28
N LYS A 47 8.02 -33.48 1.20
CA LYS A 47 6.61 -33.73 1.57
C LYS A 47 5.67 -32.55 1.27
N MET A 48 6.15 -31.53 0.55
CA MET A 48 5.38 -30.33 0.23
C MET A 48 4.56 -30.55 -1.04
N SER A 49 3.31 -31.00 -0.89
CA SER A 49 2.38 -31.13 -2.03
C SER A 49 1.73 -29.79 -2.37
N TRP A 50 1.38 -29.58 -3.64
CA TRP A 50 0.79 -28.32 -4.13
C TRP A 50 -0.47 -27.88 -3.37
N TRP A 51 -1.33 -28.82 -2.98
CA TRP A 51 -2.51 -28.54 -2.15
C TRP A 51 -2.18 -27.92 -0.79
N ARG A 52 -1.02 -28.26 -0.20
CA ARG A 52 -0.57 -27.71 1.09
C ARG A 52 -0.21 -26.24 0.98
N VAL A 53 0.26 -25.83 -0.20
CA VAL A 53 0.55 -24.44 -0.53
C VAL A 53 -0.73 -23.69 -0.86
N LEU A 54 -1.65 -24.31 -1.60
CA LEU A 54 -2.89 -23.69 -2.05
C LEU A 54 -3.91 -23.45 -0.92
N LEU A 55 -4.02 -24.38 0.04
CA LEU A 55 -5.08 -24.36 1.05
C LEU A 55 -5.09 -23.08 1.91
N PRO A 56 -3.96 -22.56 2.44
CA PRO A 56 -3.97 -21.29 3.17
C PRO A 56 -4.48 -20.10 2.35
N PHE A 57 -4.14 -20.04 1.05
CA PHE A 57 -4.63 -18.99 0.16
C PHE A 57 -6.12 -19.14 -0.13
N LEU A 58 -6.60 -20.37 -0.35
CA LEU A 58 -8.03 -20.63 -0.53
C LEU A 58 -8.84 -20.24 0.69
N VAL A 59 -8.34 -20.53 1.89
CA VAL A 59 -9.00 -20.10 3.14
C VAL A 59 -8.99 -18.58 3.23
N PHE A 60 -7.86 -17.92 2.99
CA PHE A 60 -7.75 -16.47 3.03
C PHE A 60 -8.73 -15.79 2.05
N PHE A 61 -8.63 -16.11 0.75
CA PHE A 61 -9.50 -15.53 -0.28
C PHE A 61 -10.96 -15.96 -0.11
N GLY A 62 -11.20 -17.18 0.37
CA GLY A 62 -12.54 -17.66 0.70
C GLY A 62 -13.19 -16.85 1.81
N LEU A 63 -12.45 -16.46 2.86
CA LEU A 63 -12.95 -15.58 3.92
C LEU A 63 -13.20 -14.16 3.39
N VAL A 64 -12.28 -13.61 2.59
CA VAL A 64 -12.42 -12.28 1.95
C VAL A 64 -13.66 -12.22 1.05
N ILE A 65 -13.88 -13.26 0.25
CA ILE A 65 -15.03 -13.35 -0.66
C ILE A 65 -16.32 -13.70 0.10
N GLY A 66 -16.22 -14.47 1.18
CA GLY A 66 -17.37 -14.98 1.93
C GLY A 66 -18.27 -13.88 2.48
N TYR A 67 -17.71 -12.87 3.15
CA TYR A 67 -18.53 -11.75 3.65
C TYR A 67 -19.07 -10.86 2.52
N ARG A 68 -18.52 -10.97 1.30
CA ARG A 68 -18.97 -10.22 0.13
C ARG A 68 -20.14 -10.88 -0.59
N ILE A 69 -20.14 -12.22 -0.69
CA ILE A 69 -21.26 -12.98 -1.28
C ILE A 69 -22.45 -13.04 -0.33
N TRP A 70 -22.20 -13.14 0.98
CA TRP A 70 -23.24 -13.18 2.01
C TRP A 70 -23.18 -11.98 2.94
N PRO A 71 -23.49 -10.76 2.43
CA PRO A 71 -23.57 -9.60 3.29
C PRO A 71 -24.61 -9.86 4.39
N PHE A 72 -24.32 -9.38 5.61
CA PHE A 72 -25.15 -9.47 6.82
C PHE A 72 -25.23 -10.83 7.54
N HIS A 73 -24.76 -11.93 6.93
CA HIS A 73 -24.78 -13.26 7.56
C HIS A 73 -23.42 -13.67 8.11
N VAL A 74 -22.35 -13.15 7.52
CA VAL A 74 -20.97 -13.40 7.93
C VAL A 74 -20.40 -12.11 8.52
N PRO A 75 -19.91 -12.11 9.77
CA PRO A 75 -19.28 -10.93 10.34
C PRO A 75 -18.00 -10.59 9.57
N ILE A 76 -17.71 -9.30 9.43
CA ILE A 76 -16.45 -8.85 8.84
C ILE A 76 -15.34 -9.17 9.85
N LEU A 77 -14.59 -10.24 9.57
CA LEU A 77 -13.52 -10.75 10.44
C LEU A 77 -12.33 -9.79 10.49
N GLY A 78 -12.14 -8.99 9.44
CA GLY A 78 -11.03 -8.07 9.27
C GLY A 78 -9.76 -8.79 8.83
N LEU A 79 -8.95 -8.10 8.02
CA LEU A 79 -7.71 -8.67 7.45
C LEU A 79 -6.79 -9.35 8.48
N PRO A 80 -6.56 -8.80 9.71
CA PRO A 80 -5.67 -9.45 10.67
C PRO A 80 -6.14 -10.85 11.09
N LEU A 81 -7.46 -11.03 11.30
CA LEU A 81 -8.02 -12.31 11.70
C LEU A 81 -8.01 -13.31 10.54
N GLU A 82 -8.30 -12.85 9.32
CA GLU A 82 -8.21 -13.66 8.09
C GLU A 82 -6.78 -14.18 7.86
N PHE A 83 -5.77 -13.31 8.02
CA PHE A 83 -4.36 -13.71 7.98
C PHE A 83 -3.99 -14.68 9.11
N ALA A 84 -4.51 -14.48 10.32
CA ALA A 84 -4.27 -15.38 11.44
C ALA A 84 -4.85 -16.78 11.19
N ILE A 85 -6.08 -16.86 10.68
CA ILE A 85 -6.72 -18.15 10.32
C ILE A 85 -5.92 -18.83 9.19
N ALA A 86 -5.55 -18.10 8.15
CA ALA A 86 -4.73 -18.63 7.06
C ALA A 86 -3.36 -19.11 7.57
N ALA A 87 -2.74 -18.40 8.51
CA ALA A 87 -1.49 -18.81 9.15
C ALA A 87 -1.64 -20.08 9.98
N VAL A 88 -2.75 -20.25 10.72
CA VAL A 88 -3.05 -21.49 11.44
C VAL A 88 -3.22 -22.66 10.47
N VAL A 89 -3.93 -22.45 9.37
CA VAL A 89 -4.08 -23.47 8.31
C VAL A 89 -2.72 -23.84 7.71
N ALA A 90 -1.89 -22.84 7.39
CA ALA A 90 -0.53 -23.07 6.90
C ALA A 90 0.32 -23.85 7.91
N PHE A 91 0.20 -23.53 9.20
CA PHE A 91 0.91 -24.22 10.27
C PHE A 91 0.50 -25.70 10.41
N ILE A 92 -0.80 -26.00 10.36
CA ILE A 92 -1.34 -27.37 10.46
C ILE A 92 -0.89 -28.23 9.27
N VAL A 93 -0.86 -27.63 8.08
CA VAL A 93 -0.65 -28.34 6.83
C VAL A 93 0.84 -28.43 6.45
N SER A 94 1.69 -27.61 7.08
CA SER A 94 3.14 -27.60 6.86
C SER A 94 3.76 -28.97 7.20
N PRO A 95 4.55 -29.57 6.27
CA PRO A 95 5.24 -30.82 6.53
C PRO A 95 6.45 -30.66 7.47
N LYS A 96 6.89 -29.41 7.72
CA LYS A 96 8.05 -29.09 8.56
C LYS A 96 7.58 -28.62 9.93
N LYS A 97 8.15 -29.17 10.99
CA LYS A 97 7.90 -28.69 12.36
C LYS A 97 8.40 -27.25 12.50
N MET A 98 7.48 -26.31 12.64
CA MET A 98 7.79 -24.90 12.85
C MET A 98 7.75 -24.59 14.34
N ASN A 99 8.81 -23.98 14.86
CA ASN A 99 8.81 -23.47 16.23
C ASN A 99 8.15 -22.09 16.22
N ILE A 100 6.88 -22.02 16.65
CA ILE A 100 6.10 -20.78 16.65
C ILE A 100 6.82 -19.70 17.46
N PHE A 101 7.40 -20.02 18.61
CA PHE A 101 8.08 -19.03 19.46
C PHE A 101 9.29 -18.41 18.79
N VAL A 102 10.14 -19.24 18.16
CA VAL A 102 11.32 -18.74 17.44
C VAL A 102 10.89 -17.93 16.22
N LEU A 103 9.93 -18.43 15.45
CA LEU A 103 9.41 -17.74 14.27
C LEU A 103 8.79 -16.40 14.64
N SER A 104 7.92 -16.35 15.66
CA SER A 104 7.30 -15.12 16.14
C SER A 104 8.35 -14.13 16.64
N ARG A 105 9.36 -14.58 17.39
CA ARG A 105 10.45 -13.73 17.85
C ARG A 105 11.24 -13.14 16.68
N ASP A 106 11.59 -13.96 15.70
CA ASP A 106 12.37 -13.52 14.55
C ASP A 106 11.56 -12.58 13.65
N THR A 107 10.26 -12.83 13.49
CA THR A 107 9.34 -11.92 12.82
C THR A 107 9.25 -10.59 13.55
N VAL A 108 9.06 -10.58 14.87
CA VAL A 108 9.03 -9.34 15.66
C VAL A 108 10.35 -8.59 15.55
N LYS A 109 11.50 -9.27 15.61
CA LYS A 109 12.82 -8.64 15.41
C LYS A 109 12.95 -7.99 14.03
N ARG A 110 12.49 -8.66 12.97
CA ARG A 110 12.49 -8.13 11.59
C ARG A 110 11.58 -6.92 11.45
N LEU A 111 10.43 -6.94 12.14
CA LEU A 111 9.45 -5.85 12.11
C LEU A 111 9.71 -4.75 13.13
N LEU A 112 10.63 -4.94 14.08
CA LEU A 112 10.91 -3.99 15.16
C LEU A 112 11.21 -2.57 14.66
N PRO A 113 12.00 -2.36 13.58
CA PRO A 113 12.21 -1.01 13.04
C PRO A 113 10.92 -0.35 12.56
N LEU A 114 10.03 -1.13 11.93
CA LEU A 114 8.74 -0.66 11.43
C LEU A 114 7.79 -0.36 12.59
N LEU A 115 7.69 -1.26 13.58
CA LEU A 115 6.87 -1.05 14.78
C LEU A 115 7.32 0.17 15.58
N ALA A 116 8.63 0.36 15.75
CA ALA A 116 9.18 1.53 16.43
C ALA A 116 8.84 2.83 15.68
N THR A 117 8.98 2.83 14.36
CA THR A 117 8.63 3.98 13.52
C THR A 117 7.14 4.34 13.65
N MET A 118 6.26 3.34 13.56
CA MET A 118 4.81 3.54 13.71
C MET A 118 4.44 4.06 15.11
N ALA A 119 5.10 3.56 16.16
CA ALA A 119 4.85 4.03 17.53
C ALA A 119 5.26 5.50 17.73
N ILE A 120 6.41 5.91 17.16
CA ILE A 120 6.88 7.30 17.20
C ILE A 120 5.93 8.21 16.43
N VAL A 121 5.57 7.84 15.20
CA VAL A 121 4.62 8.58 14.37
C VAL A 121 3.27 8.71 15.06
N GLY A 122 2.74 7.61 15.62
CA GLY A 122 1.47 7.62 16.33
C GLY A 122 1.51 8.57 17.54
N SER A 123 2.59 8.53 18.31
CA SER A 123 2.80 9.44 19.44
C SER A 123 2.85 10.90 18.99
N LEU A 124 3.57 11.19 17.90
CA LEU A 124 3.61 12.53 17.29
C LEU A 124 2.21 13.00 16.89
N GLN A 125 1.42 12.14 16.25
CA GLN A 125 0.04 12.46 15.85
C GLN A 125 -0.86 12.77 17.06
N GLN A 126 -0.68 12.06 18.18
CA GLN A 126 -1.40 12.37 19.42
C GLN A 126 -1.01 13.73 19.98
N VAL A 127 0.30 14.07 20.00
CA VAL A 127 0.78 15.38 20.43
C VAL A 127 0.25 16.50 19.52
N MET A 128 0.26 16.30 18.20
CA MET A 128 -0.32 17.25 17.24
C MET A 128 -1.82 17.46 17.43
N THR A 129 -2.53 16.42 17.86
CA THR A 129 -3.96 16.49 18.17
C THR A 129 -4.18 17.28 19.46
N ALA A 130 -3.42 16.97 20.52
CA ALA A 130 -3.51 17.65 21.81
C ALA A 130 -3.12 19.15 21.74
N THR A 131 -2.19 19.51 20.86
CA THR A 131 -1.71 20.90 20.67
C THR A 131 -2.52 21.69 19.64
N GLY A 132 -3.48 21.05 18.96
CA GLY A 132 -4.27 21.68 17.89
C GLY A 132 -3.55 21.84 16.55
N VAL A 133 -2.26 21.45 16.44
CA VAL A 133 -1.48 21.51 15.19
C VAL A 133 -2.14 20.71 14.07
N ARG A 134 -2.74 19.55 14.39
CA ARG A 134 -3.49 18.73 13.42
C ARG A 134 -4.65 19.53 12.79
N GLY A 135 -5.37 20.30 13.60
CA GLY A 135 -6.46 21.16 13.14
C GLY A 135 -5.94 22.33 12.30
N LEU A 136 -4.82 22.94 12.69
CA LEU A 136 -4.19 24.02 11.92
C LEU A 136 -3.75 23.56 10.53
N LEU A 137 -3.15 22.37 10.40
CA LEU A 137 -2.80 21.80 9.10
C LEU A 137 -4.04 21.54 8.24
N SER A 138 -5.12 21.04 8.85
CA SER A 138 -6.40 20.84 8.18
C SER A 138 -6.95 22.15 7.63
N TYR A 139 -6.95 23.20 8.43
CA TYR A 139 -7.39 24.54 8.02
C TYR A 139 -6.51 25.13 6.91
N ALA A 140 -5.20 24.98 7.01
CA ALA A 140 -4.26 25.48 6.00
C ALA A 140 -4.54 24.88 4.62
N VAL A 141 -4.83 23.58 4.55
CA VAL A 141 -5.16 22.89 3.29
C VAL A 141 -6.43 23.44 2.67
N ILE A 142 -7.46 23.70 3.47
CA ILE A 142 -8.77 24.20 3.02
C ILE A 142 -8.69 25.67 2.58
N SER A 143 -7.76 26.43 3.14
CA SER A 143 -7.59 27.86 2.85
C SER A 143 -6.87 28.13 1.52
N ILE A 144 -6.29 27.12 0.89
CA ILE A 144 -5.52 27.26 -0.36
C ILE A 144 -6.48 27.31 -1.56
N PRO A 145 -6.26 28.21 -2.55
CA PRO A 145 -7.03 28.22 -3.78
C PRO A 145 -6.97 26.87 -4.51
N LEU A 146 -8.10 26.38 -5.01
CA LEU A 146 -8.25 25.01 -5.54
C LEU A 146 -7.20 24.62 -6.61
N VAL A 147 -6.89 25.54 -7.54
CA VAL A 147 -5.89 25.29 -8.60
C VAL A 147 -4.49 25.12 -8.01
N VAL A 148 -4.13 25.96 -7.04
CA VAL A 148 -2.85 25.88 -6.33
C VAL A 148 -2.79 24.60 -5.51
N LEU A 149 -3.90 24.22 -4.87
CA LEU A 149 -4.01 22.99 -4.10
C LEU A 149 -3.65 21.77 -4.97
N PHE A 150 -4.25 21.61 -6.17
CA PHE A 150 -3.93 20.47 -7.04
C PHE A 150 -2.45 20.35 -7.40
N ILE A 151 -1.77 21.47 -7.64
CA ILE A 151 -0.32 21.48 -7.90
C ILE A 151 0.43 21.07 -6.63
N LEU A 152 0.02 21.58 -5.48
CA LEU A 152 0.66 21.25 -4.20
C LEU A 152 0.44 19.80 -3.78
N LEU A 153 -0.68 19.15 -4.14
CA LEU A 153 -0.95 17.75 -3.80
C LEU A 153 0.12 16.79 -4.33
N ILE A 154 0.75 17.13 -5.45
CA ILE A 154 1.88 16.37 -6.02
C ILE A 154 3.03 16.22 -5.01
N PHE A 155 3.23 17.23 -4.16
CA PHE A 155 4.31 17.26 -3.18
C PHE A 155 3.82 16.97 -1.77
N ILE A 156 2.72 17.60 -1.35
CA ILE A 156 2.17 17.46 0.00
C ILE A 156 1.84 16.00 0.30
N ILE A 157 1.23 15.28 -0.64
CA ILE A 157 0.77 13.91 -0.37
C ILE A 157 1.96 12.94 -0.21
N PRO A 158 2.92 12.83 -1.15
CA PRO A 158 4.08 11.97 -0.94
C PRO A 158 4.95 12.41 0.24
N VAL A 159 5.16 13.72 0.45
CA VAL A 159 5.94 14.20 1.59
C VAL A 159 5.25 13.89 2.91
N SER A 160 3.91 13.96 2.96
CA SER A 160 3.15 13.60 4.15
C SER A 160 3.36 12.14 4.54
N GLU A 161 3.38 11.21 3.58
CA GLU A 161 3.73 9.80 3.86
C GLU A 161 5.21 9.67 4.26
N GLY A 162 6.12 10.36 3.55
CA GLY A 162 7.55 10.27 3.86
C GLY A 162 7.90 10.72 5.28
N VAL A 163 7.15 11.66 5.85
CA VAL A 163 7.37 12.24 7.19
C VAL A 163 6.48 11.60 8.25
N LEU A 164 5.19 11.43 7.96
CA LEU A 164 4.16 10.97 8.91
C LEU A 164 3.75 9.53 8.65
N THR A 165 4.31 8.84 7.65
CA THR A 165 3.92 7.48 7.23
C THR A 165 2.40 7.38 7.10
N TYR A 166 1.81 6.25 7.50
CA TYR A 166 0.37 6.01 7.49
C TYR A 166 -0.48 7.08 8.24
N GLY A 167 0.14 7.93 9.07
CA GLY A 167 -0.50 9.05 9.74
C GLY A 167 -0.79 10.25 8.82
N GLY A 168 -0.10 10.38 7.67
CA GLY A 168 -0.28 11.46 6.71
C GLY A 168 -1.70 11.53 6.17
N ALA A 169 -2.27 10.38 5.80
CA ALA A 169 -3.65 10.27 5.35
C ALA A 169 -4.67 10.64 6.46
N ALA A 170 -4.39 10.31 7.72
CA ALA A 170 -5.28 10.62 8.84
C ALA A 170 -5.28 12.12 9.21
N ILE A 171 -4.15 12.82 9.00
CA ILE A 171 -4.01 14.24 9.34
C ILE A 171 -4.48 15.12 8.17
N ILE A 172 -4.04 14.83 6.94
CA ILE A 172 -4.28 15.66 5.76
C ILE A 172 -5.42 15.11 4.90
N GLY A 173 -5.51 13.79 4.74
CA GLY A 173 -6.46 13.16 3.83
C GLY A 173 -7.92 13.41 4.18
N ILE A 174 -8.31 13.25 5.45
CA ILE A 174 -9.71 13.45 5.89
C ILE A 174 -10.22 14.87 5.57
N PRO A 175 -9.58 15.97 6.06
CA PRO A 175 -10.06 17.32 5.79
C PRO A 175 -9.98 17.70 4.32
N LEU A 176 -8.94 17.24 3.61
CA LEU A 176 -8.78 17.46 2.18
C LEU A 176 -9.97 16.87 1.41
N ILE A 177 -10.37 15.64 1.71
CA ILE A 177 -11.46 14.98 0.99
C ILE A 177 -12.79 15.63 1.30
N TRP A 178 -13.06 16.02 2.54
CA TRP A 178 -14.27 16.78 2.86
C TRP A 178 -14.34 18.10 2.13
N PHE A 179 -13.20 18.79 1.99
CA PHE A 179 -13.13 20.00 1.18
C PHE A 179 -13.38 19.73 -0.30
N LEU A 180 -12.71 18.73 -0.89
CA LEU A 180 -12.91 18.34 -2.28
C LEU A 180 -14.38 17.93 -2.55
N ASP A 181 -15.00 17.20 -1.62
CA ASP A 181 -16.41 16.82 -1.68
C ASP A 181 -17.33 18.06 -1.62
N SER A 182 -17.02 19.03 -0.75
CA SER A 182 -17.80 20.28 -0.64
C SER A 182 -17.78 21.15 -1.91
N VAL A 183 -16.74 21.01 -2.75
CA VAL A 183 -16.64 21.70 -4.05
C VAL A 183 -17.19 20.86 -5.23
N GLY A 184 -17.82 19.72 -4.94
CA GLY A 184 -18.53 18.89 -5.93
C GLY A 184 -17.70 17.77 -6.56
N LEU A 185 -16.55 17.40 -5.97
CA LEU A 185 -15.76 16.24 -6.41
C LEU A 185 -16.22 14.96 -5.72
N HIS A 186 -16.09 13.81 -6.38
CA HIS A 186 -16.55 12.55 -5.81
C HIS A 186 -15.53 12.00 -4.80
N ALA A 187 -15.84 12.07 -3.50
CA ALA A 187 -14.95 11.69 -2.39
C ALA A 187 -14.24 10.34 -2.57
N THR A 188 -14.97 9.28 -2.96
CA THR A 188 -14.40 7.93 -3.14
C THR A 188 -13.32 7.88 -4.22
N VAL A 189 -13.55 8.56 -5.35
CA VAL A 189 -12.61 8.55 -6.49
C VAL A 189 -11.43 9.48 -6.20
N ALA A 190 -11.69 10.62 -5.55
CA ALA A 190 -10.63 11.52 -5.09
C ALA A 190 -9.70 10.81 -4.09
N ILE A 191 -10.24 10.09 -3.09
CA ILE A 191 -9.42 9.25 -2.18
C ILE A 191 -8.65 8.20 -2.97
N ALA A 192 -9.28 7.52 -3.93
CA ALA A 192 -8.60 6.51 -4.73
C ALA A 192 -7.41 7.11 -5.49
N GLY A 193 -7.57 8.29 -6.09
CA GLY A 193 -6.49 9.02 -6.76
C GLY A 193 -5.37 9.44 -5.81
N LEU A 194 -5.70 9.99 -4.63
CA LEU A 194 -4.70 10.33 -3.61
C LEU A 194 -3.99 9.10 -3.04
N SER A 195 -4.67 7.95 -2.97
CA SER A 195 -4.12 6.66 -2.54
C SER A 195 -3.05 6.12 -3.49
N LEU A 196 -2.98 6.62 -4.73
CA LEU A 196 -1.86 6.34 -5.62
C LEU A 196 -0.61 7.17 -5.29
N LEU A 197 -0.78 8.33 -4.64
CA LEU A 197 0.31 9.26 -4.31
C LEU A 197 0.98 8.94 -2.97
N TRP A 198 0.23 8.54 -1.93
CA TRP A 198 0.80 8.23 -0.61
C TRP A 198 1.92 7.17 -0.68
N PRO A 199 1.74 6.01 -1.35
CA PRO A 199 2.79 4.99 -1.45
C PRO A 199 4.08 5.47 -2.13
N LEU A 200 4.04 6.53 -2.94
CA LEU A 200 5.27 7.13 -3.48
C LEU A 200 6.15 7.68 -2.36
N GLY A 201 5.54 8.25 -1.32
CA GLY A 201 6.24 8.78 -0.16
C GLY A 201 6.93 7.74 0.71
N ASP A 202 6.53 6.47 0.65
CA ASP A 202 7.29 5.37 1.27
C ASP A 202 8.69 5.17 0.66
N GLY A 203 8.94 5.78 -0.50
CA GLY A 203 10.25 5.90 -1.13
C GLY A 203 11.02 7.17 -0.75
N LEU A 204 10.43 8.14 -0.04
CA LEU A 204 11.08 9.40 0.31
C LEU A 204 11.73 9.34 1.71
N PRO A 205 12.95 9.88 1.88
CA PRO A 205 13.50 10.18 3.22
C PRO A 205 12.63 11.21 3.96
N PRO A 206 12.60 11.21 5.31
CA PRO A 206 13.50 10.52 6.25
C PRO A 206 13.10 9.08 6.61
N THR A 207 11.85 8.68 6.36
CA THR A 207 11.35 7.35 6.73
C THR A 207 11.78 6.29 5.72
N ALA A 208 11.48 6.53 4.43
CA ALA A 208 11.80 5.65 3.32
C ALA A 208 11.49 4.17 3.63
N LEU A 209 10.31 3.89 4.19
CA LEU A 209 9.99 2.62 4.84
C LEU A 209 10.18 1.44 3.88
N ILE A 210 9.47 1.46 2.75
CA ILE A 210 9.53 0.41 1.74
C ILE A 210 10.84 0.49 0.95
N GLY A 211 11.33 1.70 0.66
CA GLY A 211 12.57 1.87 -0.09
C GLY A 211 13.80 1.31 0.64
N ARG A 212 13.95 1.57 1.95
CA ARG A 212 15.06 1.04 2.77
C ARG A 212 14.98 -0.48 2.91
N LEU A 213 13.77 -1.01 3.14
CA LEU A 213 13.56 -2.46 3.17
C LEU A 213 13.95 -3.10 1.83
N SER A 214 13.58 -2.47 0.71
CA SER A 214 13.92 -2.98 -0.62
C SER A 214 15.43 -3.00 -0.86
N VAL A 215 16.15 -1.91 -0.53
CA VAL A 215 17.62 -1.84 -0.62
C VAL A 215 18.30 -2.84 0.29
N MET A 216 17.76 -3.07 1.50
CA MET A 216 18.30 -4.02 2.47
C MET A 216 18.12 -5.47 2.02
N VAL A 217 16.93 -5.85 1.54
CA VAL A 217 16.62 -7.22 1.09
C VAL A 217 17.33 -7.58 -0.20
N THR A 218 17.53 -6.61 -1.09
CA THR A 218 18.26 -6.81 -2.35
C THR A 218 19.78 -6.63 -2.23
N GLU A 219 20.27 -6.31 -1.02
CA GLU A 219 21.66 -5.99 -0.74
C GLU A 219 22.28 -4.94 -1.68
N TYR A 220 21.47 -4.00 -2.15
CA TYR A 220 21.86 -3.03 -3.15
C TYR A 220 23.02 -2.15 -2.66
N LYS A 221 24.13 -2.15 -3.41
CA LYS A 221 25.39 -1.48 -3.05
C LYS A 221 25.47 -0.01 -3.47
N GLY A 222 24.53 0.48 -4.28
CA GLY A 222 24.51 1.87 -4.74
C GLY A 222 23.93 2.84 -3.72
N SER A 223 23.92 4.13 -4.05
CA SER A 223 23.26 5.14 -3.22
C SER A 223 21.73 5.05 -3.32
N TYR A 224 21.04 5.36 -2.22
CA TYR A 224 19.57 5.39 -2.18
C TYR A 224 18.99 6.33 -3.24
N TRP A 225 19.65 7.47 -3.48
CA TRP A 225 19.24 8.42 -4.52
C TRP A 225 19.38 7.87 -5.94
N SER A 226 20.36 7.02 -6.21
CA SER A 226 20.49 6.34 -7.50
C SER A 226 19.32 5.37 -7.73
N PHE A 227 18.96 4.61 -6.69
CA PHE A 227 17.78 3.75 -6.69
C PHE A 227 16.50 4.55 -6.98
N LEU A 228 16.27 5.63 -6.23
CA LEU A 228 15.07 6.45 -6.40
C LEU A 228 15.02 7.17 -7.76
N ARG A 229 16.17 7.61 -8.28
CA ARG A 229 16.23 8.19 -9.64
C ARG A 229 15.87 7.18 -10.72
N THR A 230 16.07 5.88 -10.49
CA THR A 230 15.70 4.85 -11.47
C THR A 230 14.18 4.71 -11.60
N THR A 231 13.42 5.05 -10.56
CA THR A 231 11.95 4.95 -10.54
C THR A 231 11.24 6.23 -11.02
N TRP A 232 11.97 7.21 -11.57
CA TRP A 232 11.42 8.50 -11.98
C TRP A 232 10.25 8.39 -12.97
N LEU A 233 10.30 7.44 -13.91
CA LEU A 233 9.28 7.29 -14.94
C LEU A 233 7.96 6.75 -14.34
N PRO A 234 7.94 5.59 -13.64
CA PRO A 234 6.77 5.15 -12.88
C PRO A 234 6.23 6.23 -11.94
N TRP A 235 7.12 6.96 -11.25
CA TRP A 235 6.73 8.01 -10.33
C TRP A 235 5.88 9.09 -10.99
N ILE A 236 6.33 9.63 -12.13
CA ILE A 236 5.62 10.67 -12.86
C ILE A 236 4.28 10.15 -13.37
N VAL A 237 4.24 8.94 -13.94
CA VAL A 237 3.02 8.36 -14.50
C VAL A 237 1.97 8.13 -13.41
N ILE A 238 2.36 7.56 -12.27
CA ILE A 238 1.47 7.36 -11.10
C ILE A 238 0.97 8.72 -10.60
N THR A 239 1.85 9.71 -10.51
CA THR A 239 1.48 11.06 -10.06
C THR A 239 0.43 11.69 -10.97
N ILE A 240 0.66 11.65 -12.29
CA ILE A 240 -0.26 12.21 -13.28
C ILE A 240 -1.63 11.52 -13.18
N VAL A 241 -1.66 10.18 -13.15
CA VAL A 241 -2.91 9.43 -13.04
C VAL A 241 -3.65 9.75 -11.73
N GLY A 242 -2.93 9.79 -10.60
CA GLY A 242 -3.51 10.15 -9.31
C GLY A 242 -4.15 11.53 -9.30
N ILE A 243 -3.46 12.55 -9.82
CA ILE A 243 -3.99 13.92 -9.90
C ILE A 243 -5.15 14.02 -10.88
N LEU A 244 -5.07 13.38 -12.05
CA LEU A 244 -6.17 13.37 -13.02
C LEU A 244 -7.42 12.71 -12.43
N MET A 245 -7.26 11.63 -11.65
CA MET A 245 -8.38 10.99 -10.94
C MET A 245 -9.03 11.93 -9.92
N VAL A 246 -8.24 12.74 -9.21
CA VAL A 246 -8.78 13.73 -8.27
C VAL A 246 -9.56 14.82 -9.02
N ILE A 247 -8.96 15.42 -10.04
CA ILE A 247 -9.55 16.53 -10.82
C ILE A 247 -10.83 16.07 -11.54
N PHE A 248 -10.82 14.87 -12.13
CA PHE A 248 -11.95 14.32 -12.88
C PHE A 248 -12.82 13.35 -12.06
N SER A 249 -12.68 13.35 -10.73
CA SER A 249 -13.38 12.42 -9.83
C SER A 249 -14.89 12.39 -10.04
N ALA A 250 -15.53 13.53 -10.24
CA ALA A 250 -16.96 13.62 -10.53
C ALA A 250 -17.36 12.91 -11.84
N LYS A 251 -16.51 12.96 -12.87
CA LYS A 251 -16.76 12.25 -14.15
C LYS A 251 -16.50 10.76 -14.05
N LEU A 252 -15.70 10.34 -13.09
CA LEU A 252 -15.30 8.96 -12.84
C LEU A 252 -16.20 8.25 -11.82
N GLU A 253 -17.27 8.90 -11.34
CA GLU A 253 -18.24 8.34 -10.39
C GLU A 253 -18.83 6.99 -10.87
N PHE A 254 -18.93 6.77 -12.18
CA PHE A 254 -19.43 5.50 -12.74
C PHE A 254 -18.65 4.28 -12.24
N LEU A 255 -17.34 4.43 -11.96
CA LEU A 255 -16.50 3.35 -11.42
C LEU A 255 -16.96 2.92 -10.02
N VAL A 256 -17.50 3.85 -9.23
CA VAL A 256 -18.04 3.58 -7.90
C VAL A 256 -19.37 2.85 -8.02
N LYS A 257 -20.25 3.28 -8.94
CA LYS A 257 -21.54 2.63 -9.20
C LYS A 257 -21.39 1.18 -9.66
N TRP A 258 -20.35 0.87 -10.42
CA TRP A 258 -20.05 -0.51 -10.85
C TRP A 258 -19.43 -1.38 -9.73
N SER A 259 -18.95 -0.75 -8.66
CA SER A 259 -18.30 -1.42 -7.53
C SER A 259 -19.27 -1.65 -6.35
N MET A 260 -20.52 -1.20 -6.45
CA MET A 260 -21.61 -1.45 -5.50
C MET A 260 -22.50 -2.58 -6.00
#